data_AF-A0A142JHU1-F1
#
_entry.id   AF-A0A142JHU1-F1
#
_cell.length_a   1.000
_cell.length_b   1.000
_cell.length_c   1.000
_cell.angle_alpha   90.00
_cell.angle_beta   90.00
_cell.angle_gamma   90.00
#
_symmetry.space_group_name_H-M   'P 1'
#
loop_
_entity.id
_entity.type
_entity.pdbx_description
1 polymer ?
#
loop_
_entity_poly.entity_id
_entity_poly.type
_entity_poly.pdbx_seq_one_letter_code
_entity_poly.pdbx_strand_id
1 'polypeptide(L)' 'MFDGRVVWLHDDDFKPELIHDESTPVQYRLKPEAFDASLTAHFLVWGDRIVKNRHGKTGEITAEYSGAPV' A
#
# COMPACT_ATOMS: atom_id res chain seq x y z
N MET A 1 -17.80 -8.18 -10.10
CA MET A 1 -17.71 -8.06 -8.64
C MET A 1 -16.24 -7.80 -8.35
N PHE A 2 -15.85 -6.56 -8.04
CA PHE A 2 -14.45 -6.20 -7.83
C PHE A 2 -13.98 -6.81 -6.51
N ASP A 3 -13.05 -7.73 -6.62
CA ASP A 3 -12.48 -8.53 -5.55
C ASP A 3 -11.40 -7.68 -4.86
N GLY A 4 -11.60 -7.30 -3.60
CA GLY A 4 -10.79 -6.33 -2.85
C GLY A 4 -9.35 -6.75 -2.58
N ARG A 5 -8.52 -6.82 -3.64
CA ARG A 5 -7.24 -7.55 -3.61
C ARG A 5 -6.00 -6.66 -3.50
N VAL A 6 -5.97 -5.44 -4.04
CA VAL A 6 -4.74 -4.62 -4.04
C VAL A 6 -5.08 -3.14 -3.87
N VAL A 7 -4.42 -2.46 -2.93
CA VAL A 7 -4.46 -1.00 -2.78
C VAL A 7 -3.08 -0.46 -3.14
N TRP A 8 -3.06 0.47 -4.09
CA TRP A 8 -1.88 1.25 -4.45
C TRP A 8 -1.90 2.54 -3.65
N LEU A 9 -0.85 2.76 -2.88
CA LEU A 9 -0.66 3.95 -2.06
C LEU A 9 0.20 4.94 -2.82
N HIS A 10 -0.17 6.21 -2.71
CA HIS A 10 0.59 7.36 -3.14
C HIS A 10 1.18 8.09 -1.93
N ASP A 11 2.13 8.99 -2.15
CA ASP A 11 2.79 9.71 -1.05
C ASP A 11 1.81 10.58 -0.24
N ASP A 12 0.75 11.08 -0.89
CA ASP A 12 -0.31 11.86 -0.25
C ASP A 12 -1.26 11.02 0.61
N ASP A 13 -1.25 9.69 0.50
CA ASP A 13 -1.96 8.79 1.42
C ASP A 13 -1.30 8.71 2.80
N PHE A 14 -0.05 9.16 2.91
CA PHE A 14 0.70 9.15 4.15
C PHE A 14 0.55 10.47 4.92
N LYS A 15 0.64 10.37 6.24
CA LYS A 15 0.89 11.50 7.13
C LYS A 15 2.29 12.05 6.78
N PRO A 16 2.42 13.34 6.41
CA PRO A 16 3.67 13.91 5.91
C PRO A 16 4.86 13.71 6.85
N GLU A 17 4.60 13.73 8.16
CA GLU A 17 5.60 13.57 9.21
C GLU A 17 6.07 12.12 9.41
N LEU A 18 5.35 11.13 8.85
CA LEU A 18 5.64 9.70 9.02
C LEU A 18 5.93 8.96 7.69
N ILE A 19 5.91 9.63 6.55
CA ILE A 19 6.07 8.99 5.23
C ILE A 19 7.41 8.27 5.04
N HIS A 20 8.47 8.68 5.74
CA HIS A 20 9.78 8.02 5.66
C HIS A 20 10.18 7.31 6.96
N ASP A 21 9.28 7.24 7.95
CA ASP A 21 9.55 6.55 9.20
C ASP A 21 9.35 5.04 9.04
N GLU A 22 10.43 4.29 8.79
CA GLU A 22 10.36 2.84 8.66
C GLU A 22 10.24 2.10 10.00
N SER A 23 10.37 2.80 11.14
CA SER A 23 10.17 2.21 12.47
C SER A 23 8.69 2.06 12.83
N THR A 24 7.83 2.89 12.23
CA THR A 24 6.39 2.87 12.44
C THR A 24 5.71 1.92 11.42
N PRO A 25 4.80 1.03 11.84
CA PRO A 25 4.11 0.14 10.91
C PRO A 25 3.33 0.95 9.87
N VAL A 26 3.35 0.47 8.61
CA VAL A 26 2.82 1.23 7.45
C VAL A 26 1.42 1.80 7.67
N GLN A 27 0.51 1.05 8.30
CA GLN A 27 -0.86 1.50 8.54
C GLN A 27 -0.92 2.74 9.45
N TYR A 28 -0.10 2.82 10.51
CA TYR A 28 -0.09 3.99 11.40
C TYR A 28 0.42 5.26 10.72
N ARG A 29 1.17 5.09 9.63
CA ARG A 29 1.70 6.17 8.80
C ARG A 29 0.67 6.71 7.81
N LEU A 30 -0.45 6.03 7.59
CA LEU A 30 -1.49 6.43 6.64
C LEU A 30 -2.44 7.48 7.24
N LYS A 31 -2.99 8.32 6.37
CA LYS A 31 -4.17 9.15 6.66
C LYS A 31 -5.41 8.27 6.85
N PRO A 32 -6.47 8.76 7.51
CA PRO A 32 -7.64 7.94 7.87
C PRO A 32 -8.27 7.17 6.70
N GLU A 33 -8.43 7.81 5.55
CA GLU A 33 -9.06 7.20 4.37
C GLU A 33 -8.24 6.01 3.82
N ALA A 34 -6.93 6.20 3.66
CA ALA A 34 -6.01 5.15 3.24
C ALA A 34 -5.85 4.05 4.31
N PHE A 35 -5.92 4.42 5.60
CA PHE A 35 -5.91 3.46 6.70
C PHE A 35 -7.09 2.50 6.60
N ASP A 36 -8.31 3.01 6.41
CA ASP A 36 -9.51 2.19 6.31
C ASP A 36 -9.45 1.25 5.09
N ALA A 37 -9.01 1.75 3.94
CA ALA A 37 -8.76 0.93 2.75
C ALA A 37 -7.73 -0.18 3.03
N SER A 38 -6.69 0.14 3.80
CA SER A 38 -5.62 -0.80 4.16
C SER A 38 -6.11 -2.00 4.98
N LEU A 39 -7.18 -1.86 5.76
CA LEU A 39 -7.69 -2.91 6.66
C LEU A 39 -8.24 -4.11 5.88
N THR A 40 -8.86 -3.85 4.74
CA THR A 40 -9.52 -4.86 3.91
C THR A 40 -8.63 -5.38 2.78
N ALA A 41 -7.58 -4.63 2.43
CA ALA A 41 -6.65 -4.99 1.36
C ALA A 41 -5.82 -6.25 1.66
N HIS A 42 -5.69 -7.13 0.65
CA HIS A 42 -4.77 -8.27 0.71
C HIS A 42 -3.33 -7.84 0.46
N PHE A 43 -3.14 -6.90 -0.47
CA PHE A 43 -1.86 -6.29 -0.79
C PHE A 43 -1.94 -4.77 -0.65
N LEU A 44 -0.93 -4.18 0.00
CA LEU A 44 -0.64 -2.74 -0.12
C LEU A 44 0.64 -2.59 -0.92
N VAL A 45 0.60 -1.78 -1.96
CA VAL A 45 1.74 -1.45 -2.81
C VAL A 45 2.03 0.03 -2.63
N TRP A 46 3.30 0.39 -2.46
CA TRP A 46 3.72 1.79 -2.43
C TRP A 46 5.02 1.93 -3.21
N GLY A 47 5.02 2.76 -4.24
CA GLY A 47 6.09 2.79 -5.23
C GLY A 47 6.16 1.46 -5.99
N ASP A 48 7.33 0.85 -6.00
CA ASP A 48 7.63 -0.44 -6.65
C ASP A 48 7.58 -1.64 -5.69
N ARG A 49 7.22 -1.42 -4.42
CA ARG A 49 7.28 -2.44 -3.36
C ARG A 49 5.92 -2.79 -2.75
N ILE A 50 5.77 -4.05 -2.35
CA ILE A 50 4.67 -4.50 -1.50
C ILE A 50 5.01 -4.21 -0.04
N VAL A 51 4.26 -3.31 0.59
CA VAL A 51 4.44 -2.91 2.00
C VAL A 51 3.54 -3.68 2.97
N LYS A 52 2.55 -4.42 2.45
CA LYS A 52 1.74 -5.38 3.23
C LYS A 52 1.32 -6.54 2.34
N ASN A 53 1.48 -7.76 2.85
CA ASN A 53 0.93 -8.98 2.25
C ASN A 53 0.21 -9.80 3.32
N ARG A 54 -1.13 -9.89 3.22
CA ARG A 54 -1.96 -10.68 4.15
C ARG A 54 -1.68 -12.19 4.09
N HIS A 55 -1.13 -12.68 2.98
CA HIS A 55 -0.83 -14.10 2.75
C HIS A 55 0.56 -14.54 3.26
N GLY A 56 1.33 -13.64 3.88
CA GLY A 56 2.55 -14.00 4.61
C GLY A 56 3.78 -14.37 3.76
N LYS A 57 3.70 -14.32 2.42
CA LYS A 57 4.86 -14.51 1.53
C LYS A 57 5.40 -13.17 1.07
N THR A 58 6.36 -12.63 1.81
CA THR A 58 7.15 -11.43 1.47
C THR A 58 8.18 -11.78 0.38
N GLY A 59 7.72 -12.28 -0.76
CA GLY A 59 8.54 -12.30 -1.97
C GLY A 59 8.37 -10.95 -2.65
N GLU A 60 9.46 -10.31 -3.07
CA GLU A 60 9.41 -9.16 -3.98
C GLU A 60 8.49 -9.52 -5.15
N ILE A 61 7.31 -8.92 -5.19
CA ILE A 61 6.50 -8.90 -6.40
C ILE A 61 6.88 -7.58 -7.06
N THR A 62 7.70 -7.65 -8.09
CA THR A 62 7.92 -6.54 -9.00
C THR A 62 6.60 -6.30 -9.74
N ALA A 63 5.82 -5.34 -9.29
CA ALA A 63 4.58 -4.99 -9.96
C ALA A 63 4.91 -4.02 -11.10
N GLU A 64 5.08 -4.53 -12.32
CA GLU A 64 5.20 -3.69 -13.51
C GLU A 64 3.86 -3.01 -13.80
N TYR A 65 3.81 -1.70 -13.60
CA TYR A 65 2.68 -0.87 -14.00
C TYR A 65 2.56 -0.89 -15.54
N SER A 66 1.56 -1.60 -16.07
CA SER A 66 1.26 -1.69 -17.50
C SER A 66 0.06 -0.81 -17.93
N GLY A 67 -0.27 0.21 -17.14
CA GLY A 67 -1.31 1.17 -17.49
C GLY A 67 -0.81 2.21 -18.49
N ALA A 68 -1.46 2.31 -19.65
CA ALA A 68 -1.37 3.54 -20.46
C ALA A 68 -1.93 4.72 -19.63
N PRO A 69 -1.31 5.91 -19.69
CA PRO A 69 -1.80 7.07 -18.94
C PRO A 69 -3.24 7.37 -19.36
N VAL A 70 -4.13 7.50 -18.38
CA VAL A 70 -5.50 8.03 -18.57
C VAL A 70 -5.47 9.54 -18.43
#